data_AF-A0A820MKI0-F1
#
_entry.id   AF-A0A820MKI0-F1
#
_cell.length_a   1.000
_cell.length_b   1.000
_cell.length_c   1.000
_cell.angle_alpha   90.00
_cell.angle_beta   90.00
_cell.angle_gamma   90.00
#
_symmetry.space_group_name_H-M   'P 1'
#
loop_
_entity.id
_entity.type
_entity.pdbx_description
1 polymer ?
#
loop_
_entity_poly.entity_id
_entity_poly.type
_entity_poly.pdbx_seq_one_letter_code
_entity_poly.pdbx_strand_id
1 'polypeptide(L)'
;VRFRDAVASIAQNNDATIFLELSPHPVLATSIRECYESANQQPLILPTLKRKENEQITILTSLAQLTISPDIWQQYFRTRNILSSNEDEAYFDDFPLYAFQLSSCWYESKESVIKRLANRIQTHPLLGVRQLSGQTTATWRSLININLSQYAFLKDHKIQDGILFPAVALLEIVAAGYRQLFLSTDNKEQSLITLEEIKFVKAL
;
A
#
# COMPACT_ATOMS: atom_id res chain seq x y z
N VAL A 1 -45.92 16.63 -33.40
CA VAL A 1 -44.59 16.27 -32.83
C VAL A 1 -44.74 14.94 -32.10
N ARG A 2 -43.94 13.91 -32.40
CA ARG A 2 -43.99 12.58 -31.75
C ARG A 2 -42.92 12.43 -30.66
N PHE A 3 -42.89 13.38 -29.71
CA PHE A 3 -41.84 13.45 -28.69
C PHE A 3 -41.84 12.23 -27.75
N ARG A 4 -43.01 11.90 -27.18
CA ARG A 4 -43.17 10.77 -26.26
C ARG A 4 -42.71 9.45 -26.88
N ASP A 5 -43.16 9.16 -28.11
CA ASP A 5 -42.81 7.91 -28.80
C ASP A 5 -41.29 7.77 -29.00
N ALA A 6 -40.62 8.87 -29.36
CA ALA A 6 -39.17 8.88 -29.55
C ALA A 6 -38.42 8.64 -28.23
N VAL A 7 -38.78 9.36 -27.16
CA VAL A 7 -38.12 9.21 -25.85
C VAL A 7 -38.43 7.85 -25.22
N ALA A 8 -39.67 7.35 -25.35
CA ALA A 8 -40.05 6.03 -24.87
C ALA A 8 -39.28 4.92 -25.60
N SER A 9 -39.04 5.05 -26.91
CA SER A 9 -38.20 4.10 -27.65
C SER A 9 -36.76 4.09 -27.12
N ILE A 10 -36.18 5.27 -26.86
CA ILE A 10 -34.83 5.39 -26.30
C ILE A 10 -34.76 4.74 -24.91
N ALA A 11 -35.77 4.95 -24.06
CA ALA A 11 -35.85 4.36 -22.73
C ALA A 11 -35.99 2.82 -22.79
N GLN A 12 -36.86 2.30 -23.67
CA GLN A 12 -37.07 0.86 -23.83
C GLN A 12 -35.83 0.12 -24.33
N ASN A 13 -35.10 0.73 -25.27
CA ASN A 13 -33.87 0.18 -25.82
C ASN A 13 -32.64 0.44 -24.93
N ASN A 14 -32.77 1.31 -23.94
CA ASN A 14 -31.67 1.78 -23.09
C ASN A 14 -30.53 2.44 -23.91
N ASP A 15 -30.89 3.16 -24.98
CA ASP A 15 -29.92 3.78 -25.91
C ASP A 15 -29.23 5.02 -25.30
N ALA A 16 -29.89 5.68 -24.34
CA ALA A 16 -29.35 6.83 -23.63
C ALA A 16 -29.90 6.94 -22.21
N THR A 17 -29.08 7.45 -21.29
CA THR A 17 -29.46 7.75 -19.89
C THR A 17 -29.17 9.19 -19.50
N ILE A 18 -28.57 9.97 -20.41
CA ILE A 18 -28.18 11.37 -20.20
C ILE A 18 -28.78 12.22 -21.33
N PHE A 19 -29.47 13.30 -20.97
CA PHE A 19 -30.11 14.24 -21.89
C PHE A 19 -29.60 15.65 -21.65
N LEU A 20 -29.18 16.33 -22.72
CA LEU A 20 -28.88 17.76 -22.71
C LEU A 20 -30.03 18.51 -23.41
N GLU A 21 -30.80 19.29 -22.66
CA GLU A 21 -31.92 20.05 -23.18
C GLU A 21 -31.45 21.40 -23.74
N LEU A 22 -31.41 21.50 -25.07
CA LEU A 22 -31.05 22.72 -25.80
C LEU A 22 -32.24 23.68 -25.88
N SER A 23 -32.35 24.61 -24.92
CA SER A 23 -33.46 25.57 -24.85
C SER A 23 -33.07 26.82 -24.06
N PRO A 24 -33.81 27.95 -24.20
CA PRO A 24 -33.64 29.14 -23.35
C PRO A 24 -34.14 28.93 -21.91
N HIS A 25 -34.92 27.88 -21.66
CA HIS A 25 -35.38 27.46 -20.35
C HIS A 25 -35.87 26.00 -20.41
N PRO A 26 -35.49 25.13 -19.46
CA PRO A 26 -35.88 23.74 -19.49
C PRO A 26 -37.38 23.58 -19.26
N VAL A 27 -38.04 22.88 -20.18
CA VAL A 27 -39.47 22.53 -20.11
C VAL A 27 -39.73 21.04 -20.35
N LEU A 28 -38.74 20.30 -20.88
CA LEU A 28 -38.92 18.90 -21.26
C LEU A 28 -38.55 17.91 -20.15
N ALA A 29 -37.83 18.36 -19.11
CA ALA A 29 -37.32 17.47 -18.07
C ALA A 29 -38.40 16.58 -17.42
N THR A 30 -39.58 17.12 -17.11
CA THR A 30 -40.67 16.31 -16.53
C THR A 30 -41.17 15.26 -17.51
N SER A 31 -41.41 15.64 -18.78
CA SER A 31 -41.90 14.72 -19.81
C SER A 31 -40.89 13.62 -20.14
N ILE A 32 -39.58 13.91 -20.09
CA ILE A 32 -38.54 12.89 -20.24
C ILE A 32 -38.61 11.90 -19.07
N ARG A 33 -38.70 12.38 -17.82
CA ARG A 33 -38.80 11.50 -16.64
C ARG A 33 -40.02 10.58 -16.71
N GLU A 34 -41.19 11.10 -17.07
CA GLU A 34 -42.41 10.30 -17.24
C GLU A 34 -42.24 9.16 -18.26
N CYS A 35 -41.47 9.37 -19.33
CA CYS A 35 -41.19 8.31 -20.30
C CYS A 35 -40.31 7.20 -19.70
N TYR A 36 -39.37 7.57 -18.82
CA TYR A 36 -38.44 6.64 -18.16
C TYR A 36 -39.01 5.95 -16.93
N GLU A 37 -40.08 6.47 -16.33
CA GLU A 37 -40.79 5.82 -15.22
C GLU A 37 -41.23 4.40 -15.60
N SER A 38 -41.71 4.21 -16.84
CA SER A 38 -42.14 2.90 -17.33
C SER A 38 -41.00 1.88 -17.44
N ALA A 39 -39.76 2.34 -17.60
CA ALA A 39 -38.55 1.52 -17.64
C ALA A 39 -37.89 1.37 -16.26
N ASN A 40 -38.47 1.96 -15.20
CA ASN A 40 -37.92 2.01 -13.84
C ASN A 40 -36.47 2.53 -13.78
N GLN A 41 -36.18 3.56 -14.60
CA GLN A 41 -34.87 4.19 -14.73
C GLN A 41 -34.95 5.67 -14.38
N GLN A 42 -33.82 6.27 -13.99
CA GLN A 42 -33.72 7.69 -13.70
C GLN A 42 -32.69 8.36 -14.63
N PRO A 43 -33.13 9.03 -15.70
CA PRO A 43 -32.22 9.71 -16.62
C PRO A 43 -31.67 10.99 -15.98
N LEU A 44 -30.40 11.29 -16.26
CA LEU A 44 -29.80 12.59 -15.97
C LEU A 44 -30.24 13.60 -17.05
N ILE A 45 -30.90 14.68 -16.66
CA ILE A 45 -31.39 15.70 -17.60
C ILE A 45 -30.77 17.04 -17.22
N LEU A 46 -30.06 17.64 -18.18
CA LEU A 46 -29.22 18.81 -17.99
C LEU A 46 -29.72 19.97 -18.87
N PRO A 47 -29.98 21.15 -18.32
CA PRO A 47 -30.37 22.31 -19.12
C PRO A 47 -29.15 23.01 -19.74
N THR A 48 -29.29 23.62 -20.93
CA THR A 48 -28.27 24.56 -21.40
C THR A 48 -28.42 25.94 -20.80
N LEU A 49 -29.64 26.43 -20.64
CA LEU A 49 -29.96 27.77 -20.15
C LEU A 49 -31.17 27.70 -19.24
N LYS A 50 -31.25 28.62 -18.27
CA LYS A 50 -32.42 28.76 -17.41
C LYS A 50 -32.78 30.24 -17.29
N ARG A 51 -34.03 30.55 -17.61
CA ARG A 51 -34.59 31.91 -17.52
C ARG A 51 -34.28 32.55 -16.16
N LYS A 52 -33.80 33.80 -16.19
CA LYS A 52 -33.39 34.59 -15.02
C LYS A 52 -32.19 34.03 -14.25
N GLU A 53 -31.43 33.12 -14.85
CA GLU A 53 -30.15 32.64 -14.31
C GLU A 53 -29.01 33.02 -15.25
N ASN A 54 -27.78 32.97 -14.73
CA ASN A 54 -26.60 33.28 -15.53
C ASN A 54 -26.34 32.15 -16.54
N GLU A 55 -26.30 32.52 -17.81
CA GLU A 55 -26.17 31.58 -18.94
C GLU A 55 -24.86 30.79 -18.87
N GLN A 56 -23.73 31.46 -18.60
CA GLN A 56 -22.42 30.84 -18.50
C GLN A 56 -22.35 29.86 -17.32
N ILE A 57 -22.86 30.26 -16.16
CA ILE A 57 -22.89 29.39 -14.98
C ILE A 57 -23.76 28.16 -15.25
N THR A 58 -24.92 28.33 -15.89
CA THR A 58 -25.85 27.23 -16.18
C THR A 58 -25.19 26.19 -17.09
N ILE A 59 -24.63 26.62 -18.22
CA ILE A 59 -24.01 25.71 -19.19
C ILE A 59 -22.75 25.05 -18.63
N LEU A 60 -21.91 25.79 -17.88
CA LEU A 60 -20.71 25.23 -17.24
C LEU A 60 -21.06 24.24 -16.13
N THR A 61 -22.15 24.46 -15.40
CA THR A 61 -22.63 23.50 -14.39
C THR A 61 -23.12 22.22 -15.05
N SER A 62 -23.90 22.32 -16.12
CA SER A 62 -24.31 21.15 -16.91
C SER A 62 -23.10 20.41 -17.49
N LEU A 63 -22.09 21.14 -17.99
CA LEU A 63 -20.85 20.53 -18.45
C LEU A 63 -20.11 19.80 -17.32
N ALA A 64 -20.00 20.41 -16.14
CA ALA A 64 -19.39 19.79 -14.96
C ALA A 64 -20.14 18.52 -14.49
N GLN A 65 -21.46 18.45 -14.71
CA GLN A 65 -22.23 17.24 -14.42
C GLN A 65 -22.00 16.16 -15.47
N LEU A 66 -21.83 16.53 -16.75
CA LEU A 66 -21.43 15.59 -17.81
C LEU A 66 -20.04 14.98 -17.53
N THR A 67 -19.11 15.78 -16.99
CA THR A 67 -17.74 15.31 -16.71
C THR A 67 -17.65 14.37 -15.50
N ILE A 68 -18.67 14.28 -14.65
CA ILE A 68 -18.70 13.26 -13.60
C ILE A 68 -19.08 11.87 -14.19
N SER A 69 -19.70 11.84 -15.37
CA SER A 69 -20.03 10.58 -16.04
C SER A 69 -18.78 9.96 -16.71
N PRO A 70 -18.42 8.71 -16.36
CA PRO A 70 -17.16 8.10 -16.78
C PRO A 70 -17.05 7.91 -18.31
N ASP A 71 -18.17 7.78 -19.02
CA ASP A 71 -18.19 7.44 -20.44
C ASP A 71 -17.87 8.64 -21.35
N ILE A 72 -18.18 9.86 -20.90
CA ILE A 72 -18.08 11.07 -21.72
C ILE A 72 -16.63 11.50 -21.93
N TRP A 73 -15.80 11.40 -20.90
CA TRP A 73 -14.38 11.76 -21.00
C TRP A 73 -13.61 10.87 -21.96
N GLN A 74 -13.88 9.56 -21.95
CA GLN A 74 -13.20 8.64 -22.86
C GLN A 74 -13.51 8.98 -24.32
N GLN A 75 -14.76 9.33 -24.63
CA GLN A 75 -15.15 9.74 -25.98
C GLN A 75 -14.57 11.11 -26.37
N TYR A 76 -14.56 12.09 -25.45
CA TYR A 76 -14.02 13.42 -25.68
C TYR A 76 -12.52 13.39 -26.02
N PHE A 77 -11.72 12.65 -25.26
CA PHE A 77 -10.28 12.56 -25.52
C PHE A 77 -9.94 11.72 -26.76
N ARG A 78 -10.74 10.70 -27.09
CA ARG A 78 -10.57 9.92 -28.34
C ARG A 78 -10.88 10.73 -29.59
N THR A 79 -11.93 11.56 -29.57
CA THR A 79 -12.39 12.31 -30.76
C THR A 79 -11.56 13.53 -31.06
N ARG A 80 -10.99 14.20 -30.05
CA ARG A 80 -10.20 15.41 -30.29
C ARG A 80 -8.71 15.18 -30.54
N ASN A 81 -8.22 13.94 -30.49
CA ASN A 81 -6.81 13.62 -30.74
C ASN A 81 -5.84 14.54 -29.96
N ILE A 82 -6.26 15.03 -28.78
CA ILE A 82 -5.54 16.05 -27.99
C ILE A 82 -4.22 15.50 -27.45
N LEU A 83 -4.06 14.18 -27.44
CA LEU A 83 -2.79 13.54 -27.12
C LEU A 83 -1.79 13.54 -28.30
N SER A 84 -2.16 14.09 -29.47
CA SER A 84 -1.37 14.02 -30.71
C SER A 84 -1.02 15.37 -31.35
N SER A 85 -1.50 16.52 -30.84
CA SER A 85 -1.11 17.83 -31.36
C SER A 85 -0.06 18.47 -30.45
N ASN A 86 1.17 18.54 -30.94
CA ASN A 86 2.33 19.25 -30.38
C ASN A 86 2.16 20.80 -30.37
N GLU A 87 0.96 21.31 -30.15
CA GLU A 87 0.71 22.76 -30.13
C GLU A 87 -0.09 23.08 -28.86
N ASP A 88 0.55 23.86 -28.00
CA ASP A 88 0.18 24.29 -26.66
C ASP A 88 0.21 23.19 -25.59
N GLU A 89 1.43 22.95 -25.08
CA GLU A 89 1.68 22.39 -23.76
C GLU A 89 0.91 23.26 -22.73
N ALA A 90 -0.35 22.90 -22.46
CA ALA A 90 -1.05 23.32 -21.27
C ALA A 90 -0.28 22.73 -20.10
N TYR A 91 0.71 23.49 -19.64
CA TYR A 91 1.62 23.13 -18.58
C TYR A 91 0.82 23.16 -17.27
N PHE A 92 0.27 22.01 -16.90
CA PHE A 92 -0.49 21.79 -15.67
C PHE A 92 0.47 21.69 -14.48
N ASP A 93 1.16 22.78 -14.18
CA ASP A 93 2.31 22.77 -13.28
C ASP A 93 1.97 22.76 -11.79
N ASP A 94 0.77 23.24 -11.44
CA ASP A 94 0.40 23.48 -10.04
C ASP A 94 -0.95 22.86 -9.65
N PHE A 95 -1.22 21.65 -10.16
CA PHE A 95 -2.33 20.86 -9.64
C PHE A 95 -1.87 20.06 -8.42
N PRO A 96 -2.66 20.06 -7.32
CA PRO A 96 -2.37 19.17 -6.21
C PRO A 96 -2.36 17.74 -6.73
N LEU A 97 -1.30 17.01 -6.38
CA LEU A 97 -1.22 15.59 -6.68
C LEU A 97 -2.41 14.85 -6.07
N TYR A 98 -2.78 13.72 -6.67
CA TYR A 98 -3.81 12.85 -6.14
C TYR A 98 -3.60 12.60 -4.64
N ALA A 99 -4.60 12.95 -3.83
CA ALA A 99 -4.55 12.79 -2.39
C ALA A 99 -4.69 11.30 -2.04
N PHE A 100 -3.57 10.58 -2.02
CA PHE A 100 -3.55 9.18 -1.61
C PHE A 100 -4.16 9.02 -0.21
N GLN A 101 -5.02 8.02 -0.05
CA GLN A 101 -5.48 7.61 1.27
C GLN A 101 -4.31 6.95 2.01
N LEU A 102 -3.61 7.73 2.82
CA LEU A 102 -2.45 7.27 3.56
C LEU A 102 -2.86 6.33 4.69
N SER A 103 -2.76 5.03 4.45
CA SER A 103 -2.87 3.99 5.48
C SER A 103 -1.53 3.29 5.68
N SER A 104 -1.22 2.94 6.93
CA SER A 104 -0.04 2.13 7.25
C SER A 104 -0.25 0.70 6.76
N CYS A 105 0.28 0.38 5.58
CA CYS A 105 0.25 -0.96 4.99
C CYS A 105 1.62 -1.65 5.16
N TRP A 106 2.10 -1.75 6.40
CA TRP A 106 3.37 -2.40 6.71
C TRP A 106 3.14 -3.77 7.37
N TYR A 107 3.72 -4.82 6.80
CA TYR A 107 3.83 -6.13 7.44
C TYR A 107 5.30 -6.39 7.78
N GLU A 108 5.64 -6.32 9.05
CA GLU A 108 6.99 -6.60 9.55
C GLU A 108 7.02 -7.98 10.23
N SER A 109 7.96 -8.84 9.84
CA SER A 109 8.13 -10.14 10.49
C SER A 109 8.75 -10.00 11.89
N LYS A 110 8.57 -11.00 12.75
CA LYS A 110 9.15 -11.00 14.11
C LYS A 110 10.67 -10.89 14.08
N GLU A 111 11.31 -11.51 13.09
CA GLU A 111 12.76 -11.46 12.86
C GLU A 111 13.21 -10.04 12.51
N SER A 112 12.47 -9.34 11.65
CA SER A 112 12.73 -7.94 11.29
C SER A 112 12.55 -7.00 12.47
N VAL A 113 11.50 -7.19 13.28
CA VAL A 113 11.30 -6.44 14.53
C VAL A 113 12.48 -6.62 15.47
N ILE A 114 12.90 -7.88 15.72
CA ILE A 114 14.03 -8.19 16.61
C ILE A 114 15.30 -7.55 16.06
N LYS A 115 15.61 -7.68 14.76
CA LYS A 115 16.81 -7.10 14.14
C LYS A 115 16.81 -5.56 14.22
N ARG A 116 15.69 -4.93 13.92
CA ARG A 116 15.53 -3.47 13.96
C ARG A 116 15.70 -2.91 15.37
N LEU A 117 15.18 -3.62 16.38
CA LEU A 117 15.34 -3.23 17.79
C LEU A 117 16.74 -3.61 18.35
N ALA A 118 17.32 -4.72 17.89
CA ALA A 118 18.64 -5.22 18.30
C ALA A 118 19.78 -4.31 17.85
N ASN A 119 19.68 -3.73 16.65
CA ASN A 119 20.74 -2.90 16.04
C ASN A 119 21.13 -1.64 16.82
N ARG A 120 20.48 -1.33 17.95
CA ARG A 120 20.93 -0.27 18.87
C ARG A 120 22.11 -0.69 19.75
N ILE A 121 22.41 -2.00 19.85
CA ILE A 121 23.55 -2.56 20.59
C ILE A 121 24.17 -3.63 19.68
N GLN A 122 25.42 -3.46 19.23
CA GLN A 122 26.13 -4.51 18.49
C GLN A 122 26.14 -5.79 19.35
N THR A 123 25.45 -6.82 18.87
CA THR A 123 25.36 -8.11 19.55
C THR A 123 26.13 -9.16 18.75
N HIS A 124 26.76 -10.09 19.45
CA HIS A 124 27.47 -11.20 18.83
C HIS A 124 26.49 -12.04 17.97
N PRO A 125 26.84 -12.44 16.72
CA PRO A 125 25.89 -13.05 15.78
C PRO A 125 25.12 -14.26 16.32
N LEU A 126 25.74 -15.08 17.16
CA LEU A 126 25.12 -16.27 17.76
C LEU A 126 24.38 -16.00 19.08
N LEU A 127 24.76 -14.95 19.82
CA LEU A 127 24.23 -14.65 21.16
C LEU A 127 22.84 -14.02 21.09
N GLY A 128 22.61 -13.15 20.11
CA GLY A 128 21.34 -12.43 19.93
C GLY A 128 21.12 -11.35 20.98
N VAL A 129 19.86 -11.08 21.32
CA VAL A 129 19.44 -9.91 22.11
C VAL A 129 19.29 -10.27 23.58
N ARG A 130 19.95 -9.50 24.44
CA ARG A 130 19.80 -9.60 25.90
C ARG A 130 18.37 -9.24 26.30
N GLN A 131 17.72 -10.12 27.04
CA GLN A 131 16.40 -9.85 27.60
C GLN A 131 16.56 -9.03 28.88
N LEU A 132 15.90 -7.87 28.93
CA LEU A 132 15.83 -7.04 30.13
C LEU A 132 14.68 -7.55 31.01
N SER A 133 14.75 -8.80 31.45
CA SER A 133 13.86 -9.32 32.49
C SER A 133 14.47 -9.01 33.85
N GLY A 134 13.66 -8.58 34.83
CA GLY A 134 14.10 -8.33 36.23
C GLY A 134 14.54 -9.58 37.01
N GLN A 135 14.94 -10.63 36.32
CA GLN A 135 15.51 -11.84 36.90
C GLN A 135 16.97 -11.62 37.26
N THR A 136 17.45 -12.35 38.26
CA THR A 136 18.85 -12.31 38.72
C THR A 136 19.83 -12.88 37.70
N THR A 137 19.37 -13.75 36.79
CA THR A 137 20.19 -14.36 35.74
C THR A 137 20.02 -13.62 34.41
N ALA A 138 21.13 -13.28 33.75
CA ALA A 138 21.10 -12.72 32.41
C ALA A 138 20.66 -13.76 31.39
N THR A 139 19.71 -13.39 30.53
CA THR A 139 19.20 -14.26 29.46
C THR A 139 19.29 -13.56 28.12
N TRP A 140 19.48 -14.36 27.07
CA TRP A 140 19.54 -13.90 25.69
C TRP A 140 18.60 -14.71 24.82
N ARG A 141 18.06 -14.06 23.80
CA ARG A 141 17.23 -14.70 22.79
C ARG A 141 17.81 -14.43 21.42
N SER A 142 18.08 -15.51 20.70
CA SER A 142 18.54 -15.49 19.32
C SER A 142 17.62 -16.35 18.45
N LEU A 143 17.40 -15.92 17.21
CA LEU A 143 16.72 -16.71 16.18
C LEU A 143 17.76 -17.04 15.11
N ILE A 144 18.21 -18.30 15.11
CA ILE A 144 19.18 -18.80 14.16
C ILE A 144 18.42 -19.39 12.98
N ASN A 145 18.44 -18.69 11.86
CA ASN A 145 17.89 -19.18 10.60
C ASN A 145 19.04 -19.45 9.62
N ILE A 146 19.35 -20.73 9.42
CA ILE A 146 20.45 -21.18 8.55
C ILE A 146 20.32 -20.68 7.11
N ASN A 147 19.12 -20.31 6.64
CA ASN A 147 18.92 -19.78 5.29
C ASN A 147 19.34 -18.32 5.13
N LEU A 148 19.65 -17.61 6.22
CA LEU A 148 20.21 -16.27 6.16
C LEU A 148 21.72 -16.32 5.93
N SER A 149 22.23 -15.42 5.10
CA SER A 149 23.66 -15.35 4.75
C SER A 149 24.58 -15.30 5.97
N GLN A 150 24.17 -14.61 7.03
CA GLN A 150 24.95 -14.50 8.28
C GLN A 150 25.14 -15.82 9.04
N TYR A 151 24.32 -16.84 8.78
CA TYR A 151 24.37 -18.16 9.43
C TYR A 151 24.62 -19.29 8.43
N ALA A 152 24.91 -18.98 7.16
CA ALA A 152 25.06 -19.98 6.11
C ALA A 152 26.15 -21.01 6.44
N PHE A 153 27.21 -20.59 7.13
CA PHE A 153 28.31 -21.45 7.58
C PHE A 153 27.87 -22.60 8.52
N LEU A 154 26.72 -22.46 9.21
CA LEU A 154 26.21 -23.54 10.06
C LEU A 154 25.69 -24.73 9.24
N LYS A 155 25.34 -24.52 7.97
CA LYS A 155 24.89 -25.61 7.07
C LYS A 155 26.00 -26.64 6.82
N ASP A 156 27.25 -26.23 6.95
CA ASP A 156 28.41 -27.08 6.69
C ASP A 156 28.70 -28.04 7.86
N HIS A 157 28.13 -27.80 9.05
CA HIS A 157 28.25 -28.72 10.18
C HIS A 157 27.21 -29.85 10.10
N LYS A 158 27.42 -30.72 9.13
CA LYS A 158 26.56 -31.86 8.85
C LYS A 158 27.14 -33.13 9.47
N ILE A 159 26.35 -33.82 10.28
CA ILE A 159 26.67 -35.13 10.83
C ILE A 159 25.62 -36.10 10.30
N GLN A 160 26.06 -37.08 9.51
CA GLN A 160 25.17 -37.92 8.69
C GLN A 160 24.31 -37.05 7.75
N ASP A 161 22.98 -37.16 7.85
CA ASP A 161 22.04 -36.37 7.06
C ASP A 161 21.45 -35.15 7.79
N GLY A 162 21.79 -34.96 9.07
CA GLY A 162 21.33 -33.83 9.87
C GLY A 162 22.33 -32.68 9.88
N ILE A 163 21.82 -31.44 9.77
CA ILE A 163 22.56 -30.24 10.16
C ILE A 163 22.40 -30.11 11.68
N LEU A 164 23.49 -30.29 12.42
CA LEU A 164 23.49 -30.14 13.88
C LEU A 164 24.15 -28.82 14.25
N PHE A 165 23.72 -28.24 15.37
CA PHE A 165 24.36 -27.05 15.90
C PHE A 165 25.74 -27.43 16.48
N PRO A 166 26.83 -26.81 16.01
CA PRO A 166 28.17 -27.17 16.45
C PRO A 166 28.34 -27.00 17.96
N ALA A 167 28.90 -28.00 18.64
CA ALA A 167 29.21 -27.91 20.07
C ALA A 167 30.10 -26.69 20.41
N VAL A 168 31.05 -26.38 19.53
CA VAL A 168 31.94 -25.20 19.68
C VAL A 168 31.18 -23.88 19.60
N ALA A 169 30.06 -23.83 18.87
CA ALA A 169 29.24 -22.63 18.77
C ALA A 169 28.53 -22.33 20.11
N LEU A 170 28.21 -23.34 20.92
CA LEU A 170 27.72 -23.14 22.29
C LEU A 170 28.80 -22.50 23.18
N LEU A 171 30.07 -22.89 23.02
CA LEU A 171 31.18 -22.28 23.77
C LEU A 171 31.34 -20.80 23.38
N GLU A 172 31.25 -20.48 22.10
CA GLU A 172 31.31 -19.08 21.66
C GLU A 172 30.12 -18.26 22.18
N ILE A 173 28.91 -18.84 22.23
CA ILE A 173 27.75 -18.16 22.83
C ILE A 173 28.03 -17.84 24.31
N VAL A 174 28.58 -18.78 25.08
CA VAL A 174 28.95 -18.55 26.49
C VAL A 174 30.01 -17.47 26.61
N ALA A 175 31.08 -17.56 25.80
CA ALA A 175 32.15 -16.56 25.78
C ALA A 175 31.60 -15.17 25.44
N ALA A 176 30.79 -15.05 24.39
CA ALA A 176 30.16 -13.80 23.98
C ALA A 176 29.25 -13.22 25.08
N GLY A 177 28.47 -14.05 25.75
CA GLY A 177 27.63 -13.65 26.89
C GLY A 177 28.47 -13.13 28.06
N TYR A 178 29.56 -13.82 28.39
CA TYR A 178 30.52 -13.38 29.40
C TYR A 178 31.13 -12.03 29.06
N ARG A 179 31.61 -11.86 27.81
CA ARG A 179 32.17 -10.58 27.34
C ARG A 179 31.15 -9.45 27.47
N GLN A 180 29.88 -9.69 27.11
CA GLN A 180 28.84 -8.67 27.18
C GLN A 180 28.47 -8.27 28.62
N LEU A 181 28.57 -9.19 29.59
CA LEU A 181 28.25 -8.89 30.98
C LEU A 181 29.41 -8.27 31.76
N PHE A 182 30.64 -8.70 31.49
CA PHE A 182 31.77 -8.47 32.38
C PHE A 182 32.92 -7.67 31.75
N LEU A 183 32.94 -7.49 30.43
CA LEU A 183 33.98 -6.67 29.77
C LEU A 183 33.37 -5.37 29.28
N SER A 184 33.86 -4.25 29.83
CA SER A 184 33.61 -2.93 29.28
C SER A 184 34.33 -2.77 27.93
N THR A 185 33.85 -1.84 27.11
CA THR A 185 34.34 -1.57 25.75
C THR A 185 35.84 -1.25 25.68
N ASP A 186 36.45 -0.87 26.81
CA ASP A 186 37.85 -0.41 26.91
C ASP A 186 38.88 -1.54 27.04
N ASN A 187 38.47 -2.79 27.25
CA ASN A 187 39.39 -3.94 27.46
C ASN A 187 39.12 -5.11 26.49
N LYS A 188 38.73 -4.80 25.26
CA LYS A 188 38.29 -5.82 24.29
C LYS A 188 39.39 -6.71 23.73
N GLU A 189 40.67 -6.34 23.84
CA GLU A 189 41.69 -7.04 23.06
C GLU A 189 42.32 -8.27 23.71
N GLN A 190 42.34 -8.47 25.03
CA GLN A 190 42.99 -9.65 25.61
C GLN A 190 42.39 -10.11 26.95
N SER A 191 41.12 -10.49 26.96
CA SER A 191 40.58 -11.30 28.07
C SER A 191 40.70 -12.78 27.71
N LEU A 192 41.65 -13.46 28.36
CA LEU A 192 41.70 -14.92 28.32
C LEU A 192 40.46 -15.44 29.06
N ILE A 193 39.64 -16.23 28.36
CA ILE A 193 38.51 -16.93 28.97
C ILE A 193 38.92 -18.39 29.11
N THR A 194 39.00 -18.86 30.36
CA THR A 194 39.20 -20.28 30.67
C THR A 194 37.84 -20.90 30.94
N LEU A 195 37.54 -22.00 30.25
CA LEU A 195 36.36 -22.81 30.49
C LEU A 195 36.81 -24.15 31.05
N GLU A 196 36.25 -24.55 32.20
CA GLU A 196 36.62 -25.78 32.90
C GLU A 196 35.39 -26.69 33.01
N GLU A 197 35.65 -28.00 33.14
CA GLU A 197 34.62 -29.02 33.39
C GLU A 197 33.43 -29.03 32.39
N ILE A 198 33.68 -28.65 31.13
CA ILE A 198 32.63 -28.60 30.11
C ILE A 198 32.13 -30.01 29.79
N LYS A 199 30.81 -30.18 29.85
CA LYS A 199 30.14 -31.40 29.41
C LYS A 199 29.00 -31.07 28.43
N PHE A 200 29.08 -31.60 27.23
CA PHE A 200 27.98 -31.56 26.27
C PHE A 200 27.01 -32.71 26.55
N VAL A 201 25.78 -32.37 26.94
CA VAL A 201 24.78 -33.37 27.36
C VAL A 201 23.91 -33.84 26.19
N LYS A 202 23.61 -32.95 25.23
CA LYS A 202 22.79 -33.25 24.06
C LYS A 202 23.18 -32.36 22.88
N ALA A 203 23.15 -32.91 21.67
CA ALA A 203 23.27 -32.12 20.44
C ALA A 203 21.95 -31.40 20.11
N LEU A 204 22.05 -30.19 19.57
CA LEU A 204 20.93 -29.35 19.14
C LEU A 204 20.80 -29.36 17.62
#